data_AF-A0A0G0GLI3-F1
#
_entry.id   AF-A0A0G0GLI3-F1
#
_cell.length_a   1.000
_cell.length_b   1.000
_cell.length_c   1.000
_cell.angle_alpha   90.00
_cell.angle_beta   90.00
_cell.angle_gamma   90.00
#
_symmetry.space_group_name_H-M   'P 1'
#
loop_
_entity.id
_entity.type
_entity.pdbx_description
1 polymer ?
#
loop_
_entity_poly.entity_id
_entity_poly.type
_entity_poly.pdbx_seq_one_letter_code
_entity_poly.pdbx_strand_id
1 'polypeptide(L)' 'MKIPEEKVKEIGELIELKNSPVGIDAKKTHIIIIHKLTEIEKRLKKLEDKIQ' A
#
# COMPACT_ATOMS: atom_id res chain seq x y z
N MET A 1 6.01 1.92 -13.60
CA MET A 1 5.24 1.50 -12.40
C MET A 1 3.86 2.11 -12.50
N LYS A 2 2.78 1.32 -12.63
CA LYS A 2 1.40 1.83 -12.62
C LYS A 2 0.60 1.04 -11.59
N ILE A 3 0.31 1.66 -10.46
CA ILE A 3 -0.66 1.14 -9.48
C ILE A 3 -2.05 1.35 -10.10
N PRO A 4 -2.92 0.33 -10.15
CA PRO A 4 -4.28 0.49 -10.65
C PRO A 4 -5.01 1.59 -9.88
N GLU A 5 -5.69 2.51 -10.57
CA GLU A 5 -6.37 3.66 -9.95
C GLU A 5 -7.41 3.26 -8.90
N GLU A 6 -8.07 2.12 -9.11
CA GLU A 6 -9.04 1.56 -8.16
C GLU A 6 -8.40 1.21 -6.81
N LYS A 7 -7.19 0.62 -6.84
CA LYS A 7 -6.39 0.34 -5.62
C LYS A 7 -5.94 1.62 -4.93
N VAL A 8 -5.58 2.65 -5.71
CA VAL A 8 -5.19 3.96 -5.16
C VAL A 8 -6.38 4.59 -4.42
N LYS A 9 -7.58 4.48 -4.98
CA LYS A 9 -8.81 5.03 -4.39
C LYS A 9 -9.21 4.28 -3.12
N GLU A 10 -9.28 2.94 -3.18
CA GLU A 10 -9.60 2.07 -2.03
C GLU A 10 -8.66 2.33 -0.84
N ILE A 11 -7.35 2.36 -1.10
CA ILE A 11 -6.35 2.63 -0.07
C ILE A 11 -6.46 4.08 0.42
N GLY A 12 -6.75 5.03 -0.48
CA GLY A 12 -6.91 6.43 -0.13
C GLY A 12 -8.11 6.74 0.77
N GLU A 13 -9.21 6.01 0.64
CA GLU A 13 -10.41 6.15 1.49
C GLU A 13 -10.17 5.60 2.90
N LEU A 14 -9.37 4.53 3.02
CA LEU A 14 -9.01 3.92 4.31
C LEU A 14 -8.05 4.79 5.15
N ILE A 15 -7.36 5.76 4.56
CA ILE A 15 -6.27 6.53 5.19
C ILE A 15 -6.63 8.02 5.42
N GLU A 16 -7.91 8.42 5.36
CA GLU A 16 -8.30 9.78 5.76
C GLU A 16 -8.14 10.00 7.28
N LEU A 17 -6.88 10.08 7.75
CA LEU A 17 -6.47 10.53 9.06
C LEU A 17 -5.85 11.93 8.89
N LYS A 18 -6.63 12.93 9.26
CA LYS A 18 -6.43 14.37 9.01
C LYS A 18 -5.12 15.01 9.52
N ASN A 19 -4.20 14.30 10.19
CA ASN A 19 -3.09 14.89 10.94
C ASN A 19 -1.71 14.26 10.65
N SER A 20 -1.33 14.09 9.38
CA SER A 20 0.03 13.66 9.02
C SER A 20 0.98 14.87 8.86
N PRO A 21 2.08 14.99 9.64
CA PRO A 21 3.03 16.12 9.62
C PRO A 21 3.90 16.19 8.36
N VAL A 22 3.68 15.30 7.40
CA VAL A 22 4.43 15.23 6.14
C VAL A 22 3.65 16.03 5.08
N GLY A 23 4.06 17.27 4.86
CA GLY A 23 3.44 18.22 3.95
C GLY A 23 3.40 17.71 2.51
N ILE A 24 2.25 17.93 1.86
CA ILE A 24 1.96 17.71 0.43
C ILE A 24 2.27 16.27 0.01
N ASP A 25 1.24 15.44 0.13
CA ASP A 25 1.14 14.08 -0.44
C ASP A 25 1.43 12.91 0.51
N ALA A 26 1.14 13.10 1.81
CA ALA A 26 1.01 12.01 2.77
C ALA A 26 0.10 10.90 2.22
N LYS A 27 -1.05 11.22 1.61
CA LYS A 27 -2.00 10.23 1.07
C LYS A 27 -1.34 9.31 0.02
N LYS A 28 -0.69 9.85 -1.00
CA LYS A 28 0.01 9.03 -2.01
C LYS A 28 1.19 8.26 -1.42
N THR A 29 1.91 8.86 -0.47
CA THR A 29 3.02 8.19 0.22
C THR A 29 2.54 6.97 0.97
N HIS A 30 1.46 7.08 1.75
CA HIS A 30 0.86 5.95 2.45
C HIS A 30 0.30 4.91 1.47
N ILE A 31 -0.33 5.34 0.36
CA ILE A 31 -0.79 4.41 -0.69
C ILE A 31 0.39 3.60 -1.25
N ILE A 32 1.52 4.25 -1.53
CA ILE A 32 2.73 3.58 -2.02
C ILE A 32 3.26 2.60 -0.96
N ILE A 33 3.33 3.00 0.31
CA ILE A 33 3.80 2.15 1.41
C ILE A 33 2.93 0.91 1.54
N ILE A 34 1.60 1.08 1.65
CA ILE A 34 0.67 -0.05 1.81
C ILE A 34 0.73 -0.96 0.59
N HIS A 35 0.74 -0.42 -0.63
CA HIS A 35 0.87 -1.22 -1.84
C HIS A 35 2.15 -2.07 -1.82
N LYS A 36 3.29 -1.48 -1.43
CA LYS A 36 4.57 -2.19 -1.31
C LYS A 36 4.55 -3.27 -0.23
N LEU A 37 3.92 -3.00 0.91
CA LEU A 37 3.75 -4.00 1.98
C LEU A 37 2.91 -5.19 1.49
N THR A 38 1.80 -4.93 0.81
CA THR A 38 0.97 -6.00 0.22
C THR A 38 1.74 -6.80 -0.85
N GLU A 39 2.59 -6.17 -1.66
CA GLU A 39 3.44 -6.90 -2.61
C GLU A 39 4.45 -7.80 -1.89
N ILE A 40 5.02 -7.34 -0.77
CA ILE A 40 5.96 -8.12 0.05
C ILE A 40 5.23 -9.32 0.67
N GLU A 41 4.07 -9.13 1.28
CA GLU A 41 3.26 -10.22 1.86
C GLU A 41 2.91 -11.29 0.82
N LYS A 42 2.48 -10.88 -0.38
CA LYS A 42 2.19 -11.83 -1.48
C LYS A 42 3.42 -12.63 -1.90
N ARG A 43 4.60 -12.02 -1.89
CA ARG A 43 5.86 -12.69 -2.22
C ARG A 43 6.29 -13.64 -1.12
N LEU A 44 6.14 -13.24 0.15
CA LEU A 44 6.41 -14.09 1.31
C LEU A 44 5.52 -15.33 1.32
N LYS A 45 4.21 -15.15 1.15
CA LYS A 45 3.25 -16.26 1.08
C LYS A 45 3.66 -17.30 0.02
N LYS A 46 4.06 -16.84 -1.18
CA LYS A 46 4.53 -17.75 -2.25
C LYS A 46 5.82 -18.51 -1.90
N LEU A 47 6.66 -17.97 -1.02
CA LEU A 47 7.86 -18.66 -0.56
C LEU A 47 7.53 -19.63 0.56
N GLU A 48 6.65 -19.25 1.48
CA GLU A 48 6.15 -20.11 2.56
C GLU A 48 5.40 -21.32 2.01
N ASP A 49 4.52 -21.12 1.03
CA ASP A 49 3.76 -22.19 0.34
C ASP A 49 4.68 -23.19 -0.41
N LYS A 50 5.96 -22.86 -0.66
CA LYS A 50 6.94 -23.77 -1.28
C LYS A 50 7.76 -24.56 -0.26
N ILE A 51 7.74 -24.14 1.00
CA ILE A 51 8.51 -24.75 2.10
C ILE A 51 7.61 -25.71 2.91
N GLN A 52 6.27 -25.58 2.81
CA GLN A 52 5.30 -26.60 3.24
C GLN A 52 5.19 -27.76 2.25
#